data_AF-A0A6P1CF88-F1
#
_entry.id   AF-A0A6P1CF88-F1
#
_cell.length_a   1.000
_cell.length_b   1.000
_cell.length_c   1.000
_cell.angle_alpha   90.00
_cell.angle_beta   90.00
_cell.angle_gamma   90.00
#
_symmetry.space_group_name_H-M   'P 1'
#
loop_
_entity.id
_entity.type
_entity.pdbx_description
1 polymer ?
#
loop_
_entity_poly.entity_id
_entity_poly.type
_entity_poly.pdbx_seq_one_letter_code
_entity_poly.pdbx_strand_id
1 'polypeptide(L)'
;MKTSPEAQRYIDQWAQGYRPTEVARRHFLSQCWNEIEAESMRLATYFGKDPRVYLDKAREFVEQVARSEAALRRNLAGDRHPGPGSQPE
;
A
#
# COMPACT_ATOMS: atom_id res chain seq x y z
N MET A 1 -34.20 -0.22 -18.30
CA MET A 1 -34.33 0.63 -17.10
C MET A 1 -33.42 1.83 -17.26
N LYS A 2 -33.89 3.06 -16.98
CA LYS A 2 -33.03 4.26 -17.00
C LYS A 2 -32.37 4.39 -15.63
N THR A 3 -31.05 4.30 -15.59
CA THR A 3 -30.23 4.51 -14.39
C THR A 3 -30.50 5.91 -13.84
N SER A 4 -30.69 6.04 -12.52
CA SER A 4 -30.91 7.36 -11.92
C SER A 4 -29.68 8.25 -12.15
N PRO A 5 -29.83 9.58 -12.23
CA PRO A 5 -28.70 10.48 -12.44
C PRO A 5 -27.59 10.33 -11.39
N GLU A 6 -27.94 9.99 -10.15
CA GLU A 6 -26.97 9.71 -9.09
C GLU A 6 -26.21 8.41 -9.33
N ALA A 7 -26.89 7.34 -9.74
CA ALA A 7 -26.25 6.08 -10.06
C ALA A 7 -25.31 6.21 -11.27
N GLN A 8 -25.70 7.00 -12.28
CA GLN A 8 -24.79 7.31 -13.39
C GLN A 8 -23.56 8.09 -12.92
N ARG A 9 -23.72 9.06 -12.00
CA ARG A 9 -22.58 9.80 -11.43
C ARG A 9 -21.61 8.90 -10.68
N TYR A 10 -22.10 7.93 -9.93
CA TYR A 10 -21.25 6.95 -9.25
C TYR A 10 -20.55 6.02 -10.23
N ILE A 11 -21.23 5.59 -11.31
CA ILE A 11 -20.61 4.80 -12.39
C ILE A 11 -19.52 5.59 -13.10
N ASP A 12 -19.76 6.86 -13.41
CA ASP A 12 -18.79 7.72 -14.10
C ASP A 12 -17.58 8.02 -13.20
N GLN A 13 -17.80 8.22 -11.88
CA GLN A 13 -16.72 8.34 -10.90
C GLN A 13 -15.91 7.04 -10.76
N TRP A 14 -16.57 5.90 -10.86
CA TRP A 14 -15.91 4.59 -10.87
C TRP A 14 -15.10 4.38 -12.15
N ALA A 15 -15.64 4.78 -13.31
CA ALA A 15 -14.99 4.69 -14.61
C ALA A 15 -13.76 5.62 -14.74
N GLN A 16 -13.69 6.70 -13.97
CA GLN A 16 -12.52 7.59 -13.90
C GLN A 16 -11.33 7.00 -13.12
N GLY A 17 -11.50 5.81 -12.54
CA GLY A 17 -10.49 5.14 -11.71
C GLY A 17 -10.41 5.72 -10.30
N TYR A 18 -10.04 4.89 -9.33
CA TYR A 18 -9.83 5.36 -7.96
C TYR A 18 -8.61 6.27 -7.92
N ARG A 19 -8.83 7.55 -7.60
CA ARG A 19 -7.77 8.45 -7.12
C ARG A 19 -7.93 8.59 -5.61
N PRO A 20 -6.93 8.18 -4.81
CA PRO A 20 -7.02 8.34 -3.36
C PRO A 20 -7.17 9.81 -3.03
N THR A 21 -8.08 10.12 -2.11
CA THR A 21 -8.21 11.46 -1.54
C THR A 21 -6.89 11.87 -0.86
N GLU A 22 -6.67 13.15 -0.68
CA GLU A 22 -5.49 13.66 0.04
C GLU A 22 -5.35 13.03 1.44
N VAL A 23 -6.48 12.79 2.12
CA VAL A 23 -6.51 12.10 3.42
C VAL A 23 -6.03 10.65 3.29
N ALA A 24 -6.53 9.91 2.28
CA ALA A 24 -6.10 8.54 2.03
C ALA A 24 -4.62 8.46 1.64
N ARG A 25 -4.13 9.40 0.82
CA ARG A 25 -2.71 9.50 0.46
C ARG A 25 -1.82 9.67 1.70
N ARG A 26 -2.16 10.63 2.57
CA ARG A 26 -1.43 10.84 3.84
C ARG A 26 -1.44 9.60 4.72
N HIS A 27 -2.57 8.93 4.81
CA HIS A 27 -2.70 7.70 5.58
C HIS A 27 -1.76 6.60 5.06
N PHE A 28 -1.78 6.30 3.75
CA PHE A 28 -0.92 5.27 3.16
C PHE A 28 0.57 5.61 3.28
N LEU A 29 0.92 6.89 3.09
CA LEU A 29 2.30 7.35 3.30
C LEU A 29 2.75 7.17 4.75
N SER A 30 1.91 7.55 5.71
CA SER A 30 2.20 7.36 7.13
C SER A 30 2.36 5.89 7.48
N GLN A 31 1.48 5.01 6.97
CA GLN A 31 1.58 3.57 7.18
C GLN A 31 2.91 3.02 6.65
N CYS A 32 3.28 3.37 5.41
CA CYS A 32 4.54 2.97 4.83
C CYS A 32 5.73 3.44 5.67
N TRP A 33 5.70 4.68 6.18
CA TRP A 33 6.79 5.18 7.01
C TRP A 33 6.89 4.47 8.36
N ASN A 34 5.75 4.23 9.01
CA ASN A 34 5.73 3.52 10.30
C ASN A 34 6.30 2.10 10.17
N GLU A 35 6.01 1.42 9.06
CA GLU A 35 6.58 0.10 8.77
C GLU A 35 8.10 0.17 8.60
N ILE A 36 8.60 1.10 7.78
CA ILE A 36 10.04 1.26 7.55
C ILE A 36 10.77 1.65 8.85
N GLU A 37 10.17 2.52 9.66
CA GLU A 37 10.69 2.91 10.98
C GLU A 37 10.79 1.70 11.91
N ALA A 38 9.72 0.89 12.01
CA ALA A 38 9.71 -0.30 12.85
C ALA A 38 10.79 -1.31 12.43
N GLU A 39 10.97 -1.55 11.14
CA GLU A 39 12.02 -2.46 10.65
C GLU A 39 13.42 -1.87 10.84
N SER A 40 13.59 -0.55 10.71
CA SER A 40 14.85 0.13 10.97
C SER A 40 15.26 -0.03 12.44
N MET A 41 14.31 0.12 13.36
CA MET A 41 14.55 -0.12 14.79
C MET A 41 14.93 -1.58 15.06
N ARG A 42 14.29 -2.55 14.39
CA ARG A 42 14.67 -3.97 14.50
C ARG A 42 16.09 -4.22 14.00
N LEU A 43 16.46 -3.69 12.84
CA LEU A 43 17.81 -3.83 12.30
C LEU A 43 18.86 -3.21 13.24
N ALA A 44 18.56 -2.05 13.84
CA ALA A 44 19.43 -1.39 14.80
C ALA A 44 19.77 -2.27 16.02
N THR A 45 18.85 -3.16 16.44
CA THR A 45 19.14 -4.13 17.52
C THR A 45 20.25 -5.13 17.18
N TYR A 46 20.64 -5.25 15.92
CA TYR A 46 21.74 -6.10 15.46
C TYR A 46 23.04 -5.33 15.22
N PHE A 47 23.04 -4.01 15.39
CA PHE A 47 24.26 -3.22 15.24
C PHE A 47 25.29 -3.61 16.30
N GLY A 48 26.55 -3.80 15.89
CA GLY A 48 27.64 -4.26 16.76
C GLY A 48 27.60 -5.76 17.11
N LYS A 49 26.60 -6.53 16.62
CA LYS A 49 26.63 -8.00 16.66
C LYS A 49 27.54 -8.55 15.57
N ASP A 50 27.61 -9.89 15.47
CA ASP A 50 28.32 -10.59 14.40
C ASP A 50 27.99 -9.97 13.03
N PRO A 51 29.00 -9.54 12.25
CA PRO A 51 28.78 -8.89 10.96
C PRO A 51 27.95 -9.72 9.97
N ARG A 52 28.06 -11.05 10.00
CA ARG A 52 27.26 -11.93 9.13
C ARG A 52 25.78 -11.87 9.49
N VAL A 53 25.47 -11.92 10.79
CA VAL A 53 24.08 -11.79 11.28
C VAL A 53 23.52 -10.43 10.94
N TYR A 54 24.31 -9.36 11.11
CA TYR A 54 23.88 -8.01 10.73
C TYR A 54 23.58 -7.89 9.23
N LEU A 55 24.47 -8.43 8.37
CA LEU A 55 24.28 -8.39 6.92
C LEU A 55 23.06 -9.19 6.47
N ASP A 56 22.80 -10.35 7.07
CA ASP A 56 21.60 -11.14 6.78
C ASP A 56 20.33 -10.37 7.18
N LYS A 57 20.32 -9.74 8.36
CA LYS A 57 19.19 -8.89 8.78
C LYS A 57 19.05 -7.61 7.95
N ALA A 58 20.14 -7.05 7.46
CA ALA A 58 20.10 -5.91 6.55
C ALA A 58 19.44 -6.29 5.20
N ARG A 59 19.67 -7.51 4.70
CA ARG A 59 18.98 -8.02 3.50
C ARG A 59 17.48 -8.18 3.73
N GLU A 60 17.08 -8.81 4.83
CA GLU A 60 15.67 -8.95 5.22
C GLU A 60 14.98 -7.57 5.33
N PHE A 61 15.68 -6.57 5.89
CA PHE A 61 15.20 -5.19 5.95
C PHE A 61 14.94 -4.60 4.57
N VAL A 62 15.89 -4.71 3.64
CA VAL A 62 15.73 -4.19 2.27
C VAL A 62 14.55 -4.84 1.56
N GLU A 63 14.36 -6.15 1.72
CA GLU A 63 13.21 -6.86 1.16
C GLU A 63 11.88 -6.34 1.74
N GLN A 64 11.84 -6.10 3.05
CA GLN A 64 10.63 -5.57 3.69
C GLN A 64 10.31 -4.15 3.24
N VAL A 65 11.31 -3.27 3.11
CA VAL A 65 11.12 -1.90 2.58
C VAL A 65 10.55 -1.95 1.16
N ALA A 66 11.07 -2.83 0.30
CA ALA A 66 10.55 -3.00 -1.06
C ALA A 66 9.09 -3.47 -1.08
N ARG A 67 8.70 -4.36 -0.15
CA ARG A 67 7.29 -4.80 0.01
C ARG A 67 6.38 -3.65 0.45
N SER A 68 6.80 -2.85 1.42
CA SER A 68 6.04 -1.68 1.90
C SER A 68 5.87 -0.64 0.79
N GLU A 69 6.92 -0.37 0.01
CA GLU A 69 6.84 0.54 -1.13
C GLU A 69 5.88 0.02 -2.22
N ALA A 70 5.92 -1.29 -2.52
CA ALA A 70 5.00 -1.91 -3.48
C ALA A 70 3.54 -1.84 -2.99
N ALA A 71 3.29 -1.99 -1.70
CA ALA A 71 1.97 -1.80 -1.11
C ALA A 71 1.50 -0.34 -1.23
N LEU A 72 2.38 0.63 -0.93
CA LEU A 72 2.10 2.05 -1.10
C LEU A 72 1.73 2.37 -2.56
N ARG A 73 2.52 1.92 -3.53
CA ARG A 73 2.24 2.15 -4.96
C ARG A 73 0.88 1.59 -5.37
N ARG A 74 0.53 0.37 -4.94
CA ARG A 74 -0.80 -0.23 -5.20
C ARG A 74 -1.93 0.59 -4.57
N ASN A 75 -1.79 0.97 -3.31
CA ASN A 75 -2.78 1.77 -2.60
C ASN A 75 -2.97 3.17 -3.23
N LEU A 76 -1.89 3.76 -3.76
CA LEU A 76 -1.91 5.07 -4.42
C LEU A 76 -2.41 5.02 -5.87
N ALA A 77 -2.14 3.93 -6.59
CA ALA A 77 -2.59 3.73 -7.97
C ALA A 77 -4.10 3.48 -8.05
N GLY A 78 -4.73 3.09 -6.94
CA GLY A 78 -6.15 2.78 -6.93
C GLY A 78 -6.54 1.50 -7.63
N ASP A 79 -5.55 0.65 -7.93
CA ASP A 79 -5.76 -0.70 -8.42
C ASP A 79 -6.39 -1.54 -7.30
N ARG A 80 -7.71 -1.45 -7.19
CA ARG A 80 -8.50 -2.52 -6.62
C ARG A 80 -8.78 -3.48 -7.75
N HIS A 81 -8.16 -4.65 -7.71
CA HIS A 81 -8.76 -5.85 -8.26
C HIS A 81 -10.27 -5.82 -7.94
N PRO A 82 -11.17 -6.05 -8.91
CA PRO A 82 -12.56 -6.27 -8.58
C PRO A 82 -12.62 -7.36 -7.52
N GLY A 83 -13.15 -7.04 -6.33
CA GLY A 83 -13.39 -8.05 -5.32
C GLY A 83 -14.33 -9.13 -5.89
N PRO A 84 -14.38 -10.33 -5.29
CA PRO A 84 -15.17 -11.47 -5.78
C PRO A 84 -16.71 -11.26 -5.78
N GLY A 85 -17.21 -10.03 -5.69
CA GLY A 85 -18.61 -9.66 -5.90
C GLY A 85 -18.93 -9.13 -7.30
N SER A 86 -17.96 -9.05 -8.21
CA SER A 86 -18.20 -8.74 -9.63
C SER A 86 -18.59 -9.98 -10.41
N GLN A 87 -19.69 -10.63 -10.02
CA GLN A 87 -20.42 -11.50 -10.94
C GLN A 87 -21.63 -10.72 -11.44
N PRO A 88 -21.83 -10.63 -12.77
CA PRO A 88 -23.07 -10.11 -13.31
C PRO A 88 -24.15 -11.18 -13.13
N GLU A 89 -25.21 -10.84 -12.38
CA GLU A 89 -26.56 -11.36 -12.65
C GLU A 89 -27.32 -10.34 -13.49
#